data_AF-W8RYW8-F1
#
_entry.id   AF-W8RYW8-F1
#
_cell.length_a   1.000
_cell.length_b   1.000
_cell.length_c   1.000
_cell.angle_alpha   90.00
_cell.angle_beta   90.00
_cell.angle_gamma   90.00
#
_symmetry.space_group_name_H-M   'P 1'
#
loop_
_entity.id
_entity.type
_entity.pdbx_description
1 polymer ?
#
loop_
_entity_poly.entity_id
_entity_poly.type
_entity_poly.pdbx_seq_one_letter_code
_entity_poly.pdbx_strand_id
1 'polypeptide(L)'
;MWEGQCPTITVGFDSFTRGRYGHPEQNRAITPREAARMQGFPDDFRFLGNRMDVRTQVGNAVPPPLARAAGLAIIRALDRVNERVTGTRAVRELGRQSQLAL
;
A
#
# COMPACT_ATOMS: atom_id res chain seq x y z
N MET A 1 -2.61 -4.64 25.34
CA MET A 1 -1.27 -5.20 25.64
C MET A 1 -0.32 -4.75 24.56
N TRP A 2 0.86 -4.27 24.93
CA TRP A 2 1.89 -3.82 23.98
C TRP A 2 2.39 -4.93 23.06
N GLU A 3 2.39 -6.17 23.52
CA GLU A 3 2.82 -7.35 22.76
C GLU A 3 1.68 -8.04 21.99
N GLY A 4 0.49 -7.43 21.96
CA GLY A 4 -0.65 -7.97 21.25
C GLY A 4 -0.59 -7.72 19.74
N GLN A 5 -1.29 -8.55 18.97
CA GLN A 5 -1.57 -8.24 17.56
C GLN A 5 -2.49 -7.02 17.46
N CYS A 6 -2.14 -6.10 16.57
CA CYS A 6 -3.04 -5.02 16.19
C CYS A 6 -4.27 -5.61 15.50
N PRO A 7 -5.51 -5.31 15.95
CA PRO A 7 -6.70 -5.68 15.19
C PRO A 7 -6.74 -4.90 13.86
N THR A 8 -7.54 -5.37 12.92
CA THR A 8 -7.78 -4.62 11.67
C THR A 8 -8.25 -3.20 11.99
N ILE A 9 -7.52 -2.19 11.51
CA ILE A 9 -7.91 -0.79 11.68
C ILE A 9 -9.09 -0.52 10.74
N THR A 10 -10.29 -0.41 11.31
CA THR A 10 -11.51 -0.03 10.59
C THR A 10 -11.85 1.42 10.86
N VAL A 11 -12.77 2.01 10.10
CA VAL A 11 -13.28 3.36 10.38
C VAL A 11 -13.78 3.49 11.83
N GLY A 12 -14.20 2.41 12.49
CA GLY A 12 -14.66 2.44 13.88
C GLY A 12 -13.57 2.46 14.96
N PHE A 13 -12.29 2.62 14.62
CA PHE A 13 -11.17 2.44 15.56
C PHE A 13 -11.18 3.40 16.77
N ASP A 14 -11.93 4.49 16.72
CA ASP A 14 -12.06 5.47 17.81
C ASP A 14 -13.09 5.07 18.88
N SER A 15 -13.62 3.84 18.81
CA SER A 15 -14.68 3.35 19.68
C SER A 15 -14.34 1.98 20.27
N PHE A 16 -14.44 1.87 21.60
CA PHE A 16 -14.22 0.61 22.33
C PHE A 16 -15.26 -0.48 22.01
N THR A 17 -16.45 -0.11 21.57
CA THR A 17 -17.53 -1.08 21.29
C THR A 17 -17.34 -1.78 19.95
N ARG A 18 -16.46 -1.27 19.08
CA ARG A 18 -16.24 -1.81 17.73
C ARG A 18 -15.00 -2.71 17.62
N GLY A 19 -14.31 -2.96 18.73
CA GLY A 19 -13.14 -3.83 18.76
C GLY A 19 -12.17 -3.46 19.87
N ARG A 20 -11.00 -4.13 19.87
CA ARG A 20 -9.93 -3.91 20.85
C ARG A 20 -9.07 -2.70 20.48
N TYR A 21 -9.68 -1.51 20.46
CA TYR A 21 -9.00 -0.25 20.09
C TYR A 21 -8.64 0.63 21.28
N GLY A 22 -8.61 0.07 22.50
CA GLY A 22 -8.15 0.80 23.68
C GLY A 22 -6.64 1.00 23.65
N HIS A 23 -6.18 2.18 24.05
CA HIS A 23 -4.75 2.43 24.25
C HIS A 23 -4.24 1.53 25.39
N PRO A 24 -3.04 0.89 25.27
CA PRO A 24 -2.57 -0.08 26.26
C PRO A 24 -2.44 0.44 27.69
N GLU A 25 -2.14 1.73 27.85
CA GLU A 25 -1.88 2.37 29.15
C GLU A 25 -2.83 3.53 29.49
N GLN A 26 -3.57 4.06 28.50
CA GLN A 26 -4.34 5.28 28.68
C GLN A 26 -5.83 4.96 28.57
N ASN A 27 -6.66 5.61 29.38
CA ASN A 27 -8.12 5.42 29.41
C ASN A 27 -8.81 6.10 28.22
N ARG A 28 -8.39 5.79 27.00
CA ARG A 28 -8.91 6.31 25.74
C ARG A 28 -8.75 5.28 24.62
N ALA A 29 -9.49 5.47 23.53
CA ALA A 29 -9.24 4.74 22.29
C ALA A 29 -7.93 5.23 21.63
N ILE A 30 -7.42 4.47 20.67
CA ILE A 30 -6.30 4.90 19.85
C ILE A 30 -6.66 6.15 19.02
N THR A 31 -5.70 7.04 18.88
CA THR A 31 -5.83 8.26 18.07
C THR A 31 -5.73 7.93 16.58
N PRO A 32 -6.24 8.82 15.70
CA PRO A 32 -6.03 8.65 14.26
C PRO A 32 -4.57 8.53 13.86
N ARG A 33 -3.66 9.22 14.58
CA ARG A 33 -2.22 9.13 14.30
C ARG A 33 -1.65 7.77 14.70
N GLU A 34 -2.03 7.24 15.85
CA GLU A 34 -1.63 5.88 16.27
C GLU A 34 -2.13 4.83 15.27
N ALA A 35 -3.40 4.93 14.85
CA ALA A 35 -3.98 4.02 13.86
C ALA A 35 -3.26 4.13 12.48
N ALA A 36 -2.91 5.35 12.06
CA ALA A 36 -2.16 5.56 10.82
C ALA A 36 -0.73 4.99 10.90
N ARG A 37 -0.07 5.05 12.06
CA ARG A 37 1.24 4.38 12.26
C ARG A 37 1.12 2.86 12.16
N MET A 38 0.06 2.28 12.73
CA MET A 38 -0.21 0.84 12.62
C MET A 38 -0.43 0.41 11.17
N GLN A 39 -1.06 1.26 10.35
CA GLN A 39 -1.19 1.04 8.91
C GLN A 39 0.12 1.23 8.13
N GLY A 40 1.18 1.76 8.76
CA GLY A 40 2.48 2.01 8.12
C GLY A 40 2.58 3.34 7.38
N PHE A 41 1.74 4.32 7.70
CA PHE A 41 1.90 5.68 7.17
C PHE A 41 3.09 6.39 7.82
N PRO A 42 3.90 7.12 7.02
CA PRO A 42 4.89 8.06 7.54
C PRO A 42 4.27 9.04 8.54
N ASP A 43 5.06 9.47 9.52
CA ASP A 43 4.59 10.38 10.58
C ASP A 43 4.29 11.80 10.06
N ASP A 44 4.95 12.20 8.98
CA ASP A 44 4.78 13.47 8.26
C ASP A 44 3.61 13.44 7.26
N PHE A 45 2.99 12.29 7.02
CA PHE A 45 1.81 12.19 6.15
C PHE A 45 0.63 12.98 6.75
N ARG A 46 0.11 13.94 5.99
CA ARG A 46 -0.98 14.82 6.42
C ARG A 46 -2.31 14.32 5.89
N PHE A 47 -3.21 13.95 6.80
CA PHE A 47 -4.62 13.73 6.50
C PHE A 47 -5.37 15.06 6.54
N LEU A 48 -6.28 15.28 5.60
CA LEU A 48 -7.03 16.54 5.47
C LEU A 48 -8.51 16.33 5.79
N GLY A 49 -9.18 17.39 6.24
CA GLY A 49 -10.60 17.38 6.59
C GLY A 49 -10.86 17.32 8.09
N ASN A 50 -12.11 17.09 8.44
CA ASN A 50 -12.53 17.00 9.84
C ASN A 50 -12.14 15.65 10.46
N ARG A 51 -12.40 15.48 11.76
CA ARG A 51 -12.05 14.25 12.50
C ARG A 51 -12.63 12.98 11.90
N MET A 52 -13.85 13.02 11.38
CA MET A 52 -14.51 11.88 10.75
C MET A 52 -13.93 11.56 9.37
N ASP A 53 -13.54 12.59 8.62
CA ASP A 53 -12.88 12.42 7.31
C ASP A 53 -11.53 11.72 7.48
N VAL A 54 -10.72 12.18 8.44
CA VAL A 54 -9.41 11.59 8.76
C VAL A 54 -9.59 10.14 9.21
N ARG A 55 -10.56 9.87 10.08
CA ARG A 55 -10.87 8.51 10.54
C ARG A 55 -11.22 7.58 9.38
N THR A 56 -12.03 8.08 8.44
CA THR A 56 -12.45 7.32 7.26
C THR A 56 -11.28 7.07 6.31
N GLN A 57 -10.43 8.06 6.09
CA GLN A 57 -9.20 7.93 5.30
C GLN A 57 -8.27 6.85 5.89
N VAL A 58 -8.01 6.89 7.19
CA VAL A 58 -7.11 5.92 7.86
C VAL A 58 -7.72 4.51 7.90
N GLY A 59 -9.02 4.40 8.17
CA GLY A 59 -9.71 3.12 8.31
C GLY A 59 -9.92 2.38 6.98
N ASN A 60 -10.10 3.11 5.88
CA ASN A 60 -10.31 2.50 4.55
C ASN A 60 -9.01 2.41 3.73
N ALA A 61 -7.91 2.98 4.20
CA ALA A 61 -6.65 2.97 3.47
C ALA A 61 -6.07 1.56 3.33
N VAL A 62 -5.40 1.32 2.20
CA VAL A 62 -4.48 0.20 2.04
C VAL A 62 -3.16 0.56 2.75
N PRO A 63 -2.59 -0.34 3.57
CA PRO A 63 -1.30 -0.11 4.22
C PRO A 63 -0.19 0.25 3.19
N PRO A 64 0.52 1.39 3.33
CA PRO A 64 1.60 1.75 2.39
C PRO A 64 2.67 0.67 2.19
N PRO A 65 3.11 -0.09 3.21
CA PRO A 65 4.05 -1.20 3.00
C PRO A 65 3.52 -2.29 2.06
N LEU A 66 2.23 -2.62 2.17
CA LEU A 66 1.56 -3.59 1.29
C LEU A 66 1.45 -3.04 -0.14
N ALA A 67 1.02 -1.78 -0.28
CA ALA A 67 0.93 -1.12 -1.58
C ALA A 67 2.29 -1.07 -2.28
N ARG A 68 3.37 -0.80 -1.54
CA ARG A 68 4.74 -0.81 -2.06
C ARG A 68 5.14 -2.19 -2.58
N ALA A 69 4.87 -3.25 -1.82
CA ALA A 69 5.19 -4.61 -2.24
C ALA A 69 4.43 -5.01 -3.51
N ALA A 70 3.13 -4.69 -3.57
CA ALA A 70 2.31 -4.92 -4.76
C ALA A 70 2.82 -4.13 -5.98
N GLY A 71 3.15 -2.84 -5.80
CA GLY A 71 3.69 -1.99 -6.85
C GLY A 71 5.01 -2.52 -7.43
N LEU A 72 5.92 -2.99 -6.58
CA LEU A 72 7.18 -3.62 -7.03
C LEU A 72 6.94 -4.91 -7.82
N ALA A 73 5.95 -5.71 -7.42
CA ALA A 73 5.60 -6.92 -8.17
C ALA A 73 5.04 -6.58 -9.56
N ILE A 74 4.21 -5.53 -9.66
CA ILE A 74 3.67 -5.04 -10.94
C ILE A 74 4.79 -4.53 -11.83
N ILE A 75 5.71 -3.71 -11.31
CA ILE A 75 6.87 -3.20 -12.07
C ILE A 75 7.67 -4.36 -12.67
N ARG A 76 8.03 -5.36 -11.84
CA ARG A 76 8.75 -6.55 -12.31
C ARG A 76 8.01 -7.33 -13.39
N ALA A 77 6.68 -7.40 -13.30
CA ALA A 77 5.87 -8.06 -14.32
C ALA A 77 5.88 -7.29 -15.65
N LEU A 78 5.80 -5.96 -15.58
CA LEU A 78 5.85 -5.08 -16.76
C LEU A 78 7.23 -5.11 -17.42
N ASP A 79 8.31 -5.10 -16.63
CA ASP A 79 9.69 -5.18 -17.15
C ASP A 79 9.89 -6.47 -17.97
N ARG A 80 9.43 -7.61 -17.45
CA ARG A 80 9.48 -8.90 -18.16
C ARG A 80 8.71 -8.89 -19.48
N VAL A 81 7.57 -8.21 -19.51
CA VAL A 81 6.78 -8.06 -20.75
C VAL A 81 7.54 -7.16 -21.74
N ASN A 82 8.11 -6.06 -21.27
CA ASN A 82 8.84 -5.12 -22.10
C ASN A 82 10.10 -5.75 -22.73
N GLU A 83 10.84 -6.56 -21.98
CA GLU A 83 11.98 -7.35 -22.48
C GLU A 83 11.57 -8.32 -23.58
N ARG A 84 10.45 -9.05 -23.40
CA ARG A 84 9.92 -9.96 -24.43
C ARG A 84 9.53 -9.21 -25.70
N VAL A 85 8.86 -8.07 -25.57
CA VAL A 85 8.41 -7.27 -26.74
C VAL A 85 9.60 -6.68 -27.49
N THR A 86 10.55 -6.08 -26.77
CA THR A 86 11.73 -5.43 -27.35
C THR A 86 12.67 -6.46 -27.95
N GLY A 87 12.94 -7.56 -27.25
CA GLY A 87 13.74 -8.67 -27.76
C GLY A 87 13.10 -9.33 -28.99
N THR A 88 11.78 -9.53 -28.99
CA THR A 88 11.08 -10.10 -30.16
C THR A 88 11.08 -9.14 -31.35
N ARG A 89 10.97 -7.83 -31.14
CA ARG A 89 11.07 -6.83 -32.22
C ARG A 89 12.47 -6.78 -32.82
N ALA A 90 13.52 -6.71 -31.99
CA ALA A 90 14.90 -6.68 -32.45
C ALA A 90 15.25 -7.92 -33.29
N VAL A 91 14.83 -9.11 -32.85
CA VAL A 91 15.04 -10.37 -33.60
C VAL A 91 14.26 -10.37 -34.93
N ARG A 92 13.03 -9.83 -34.94
CA ARG A 92 12.21 -9.70 -36.17
C ARG A 92 12.74 -8.65 -37.15
N GLU A 93 13.44 -7.61 -36.69
CA GLU A 93 14.09 -6.62 -37.54
C GLU A 93 15.40 -7.16 -38.13
N LEU A 94 16.23 -7.82 -37.32
CA LEU A 94 17.45 -8.50 -37.78
C LEU A 94 17.14 -9.57 -38.83
N GLY A 95 16.12 -10.40 -38.60
CA GLY A 95 15.70 -11.43 -39.56
C GLY A 95 15.14 -10.86 -40.88
N ARG A 96 14.59 -9.64 -40.86
CA ARG A 96 14.12 -8.96 -42.09
C ARG A 96 15.25 -8.35 -42.89
N GLN A 97 16.26 -7.79 -42.22
CA GLN A 97 17.44 -7.22 -42.86
C GLN A 97 18.28 -8.29 -43.57
N SER A 98 18.41 -9.49 -42.98
CA SER A 98 19.11 -10.61 -43.61
C SER A 98 18.40 -11.19 -44.85
N GLN A 99 17.07 -11.07 -44.94
CA GLN A 99 16.30 -11.54 -46.11
C GLN A 99 16.27 -10.53 -47.27
N LEU A 100 16.59 -9.26 -47.03
CA LEU A 100 16.65 -8.21 -48.06
C LEU A 100 18.06 -8.02 -48.64
N ALA A 101 19.07 -8.67 -48.07
CA ALA A 101 20.47 -8.59 -48.49
C ALA A 101 20.90 -9.73 -49.46
N LEU A 102 19.95 -10.51 -49.97
CA LEU A 102 20.11 -11.54 -51.01
C LEU A 102 19.32 -11.13 -52.25
#